data_AF-A0A7S0RBV6-F1
#
_entry.id   AF-A0A7S0RBV6-F1
#
_cell.length_a   1.000
_cell.length_b   1.000
_cell.length_c   1.000
_cell.angle_alpha   90.00
_cell.angle_beta   90.00
_cell.angle_gamma   90.00
#
_symmetry.space_group_name_H-M   'P 1'
#
loop_
_entity.id
_entity.type
_entity.pdbx_description
1 polymer ?
#
loop_
_entity_poly.entity_id
_entity_poly.type
_entity_poly.pdbx_seq_one_letter_code
_entity_poly.pdbx_strand_id
1 'polypeptide(L)'
;VGREPPDALAAVLARIEEWQFDTFELVGATQGRPLSVLAFALFHRMGLARRFGLDEARLARYLVRVEEGYGDRQPYHNKAHAADVLRTLHVVLTRGGVLERLGRGG
;
A
#
# COMPACT_ATOMS: atom_id res chain seq x y z
N VAL A 1 -13.57 13.13 18.55
CA VAL A 1 -12.63 12.83 17.45
C VAL A 1 -12.03 11.46 17.72
N GLY A 2 -12.63 10.43 17.13
CA GLY A 2 -12.30 9.03 17.42
C GLY A 2 -10.95 8.65 16.82
N ARG A 3 -9.98 8.34 17.68
CA ARG A 3 -8.82 7.56 17.28
C ARG A 3 -9.32 6.11 17.18
N GLU A 4 -9.42 5.57 15.96
CA GLU A 4 -9.52 4.12 15.83
C GLU A 4 -8.28 3.48 16.47
N PRO A 5 -8.43 2.33 17.14
CA PRO A 5 -7.32 1.71 17.85
C PRO A 5 -6.23 1.31 16.85
N PRO A 6 -4.94 1.43 17.21
CA PRO A 6 -3.79 0.96 16.42
C PRO A 6 -3.95 -0.47 15.87
N ASP A 7 -4.79 -1.27 16.51
CA ASP A 7 -5.07 -2.67 16.20
C ASP A 7 -5.82 -2.87 14.88
N ALA A 8 -6.71 -1.95 14.48
CA ALA A 8 -7.52 -2.12 13.27
C ALA A 8 -6.66 -2.04 11.99
N LEU A 9 -5.82 -1.00 11.88
CA LEU A 9 -4.91 -0.86 10.76
C LEU A 9 -3.87 -1.99 10.74
N ALA A 10 -3.32 -2.36 11.90
CA ALA A 10 -2.38 -3.47 11.99
C ALA A 10 -3.01 -4.80 11.55
N ALA A 11 -4.25 -5.08 11.97
CA ALA A 11 -4.99 -6.27 11.57
C ALA A 11 -5.27 -6.30 10.05
N VAL A 12 -5.70 -5.18 9.46
CA VAL A 12 -5.88 -5.08 8.00
C VAL A 12 -4.55 -5.27 7.28
N LEU A 13 -3.48 -4.61 7.75
CA LEU A 13 -2.15 -4.72 7.15
C LEU A 13 -1.56 -6.14 7.26
N ALA A 14 -1.91 -6.92 8.28
CA ALA A 14 -1.48 -8.31 8.39
C ALA A 14 -2.03 -9.21 7.27
N ARG A 15 -3.17 -8.82 6.67
CA ARG A 15 -3.93 -9.59 5.68
C ARG A 15 -3.70 -9.14 4.24
N ILE A 16 -2.83 -8.15 3.99
CA ILE A 16 -2.63 -7.55 2.65
C ILE A 16 -2.06 -8.50 1.61
N GLU A 17 -1.73 -9.74 1.97
CA GLU A 17 -1.26 -10.77 1.04
C GLU A 17 -2.31 -11.87 0.74
N GLU A 18 -3.46 -11.87 1.42
CA GLU A 18 -4.57 -12.81 1.20
C GLU A 18 -5.31 -12.53 -0.11
N TRP A 19 -5.42 -13.45 -1.06
CA TRP A 19 -6.08 -13.13 -2.34
C TRP A 19 -7.48 -12.49 -2.20
N GLN A 20 -8.25 -12.92 -1.20
CA GLN A 20 -9.58 -12.39 -0.87
C GLN A 20 -9.51 -11.18 0.09
N PHE A 21 -8.77 -10.14 -0.28
CA PHE A 21 -8.63 -8.92 0.51
C PHE A 21 -9.68 -7.88 0.13
N ASP A 22 -10.32 -7.27 1.13
CA ASP A 22 -11.23 -6.14 0.92
C ASP A 22 -10.46 -4.82 1.03
N THR A 23 -10.24 -4.18 -0.11
CA THR A 23 -9.57 -2.87 -0.16
C THR A 23 -10.38 -1.77 0.53
N PHE A 24 -11.70 -1.89 0.69
CA PHE A 24 -12.51 -0.91 1.40
C PHE A 24 -12.30 -0.95 2.92
N GLU A 25 -11.98 -2.11 3.50
CA GLU A 25 -11.54 -2.20 4.91
C GLU A 25 -10.28 -1.36 5.14
N LEU A 26 -9.35 -1.39 4.18
CA LEU A 26 -8.15 -0.54 4.20
C LEU A 26 -8.50 0.95 4.07
N VAL A 27 -9.46 1.33 3.22
CA VAL A 27 -9.92 2.73 3.14
C VAL A 27 -10.43 3.21 4.49
N GLY A 28 -11.24 2.39 5.17
CA GLY A 28 -11.77 2.70 6.51
C GLY A 28 -10.65 2.86 7.54
N ALA A 29 -9.81 1.83 7.70
CA ALA A 29 -8.74 1.79 8.70
C ALA A 29 -7.65 2.86 8.50
N THR A 30 -7.54 3.42 7.29
CA THR A 30 -6.60 4.49 6.95
C THR A 30 -7.23 5.89 6.96
N GLN A 31 -8.50 6.00 7.36
CA GLN A 31 -9.26 7.26 7.37
C GLN A 31 -9.24 7.95 5.99
N GLY A 32 -9.40 7.15 4.93
CA GLY A 32 -9.42 7.64 3.55
C GLY A 32 -8.04 7.91 2.94
N ARG A 33 -6.97 7.34 3.52
CA ARG A 33 -5.59 7.37 2.99
C ARG A 33 -5.02 5.98 2.64
N PRO A 34 -5.77 5.13 1.90
CA PRO A 34 -5.37 3.75 1.66
C PRO A 34 -4.05 3.61 0.90
N LEU A 35 -3.82 4.46 -0.12
CA LEU A 35 -2.69 4.32 -1.03
C LEU A 35 -1.38 4.71 -0.34
N SER A 36 -1.35 5.86 0.33
CA SER A 36 -0.11 6.34 0.95
C SER A 36 0.32 5.45 2.12
N VAL A 37 -0.62 4.99 2.94
CA VAL A 37 -0.34 4.09 4.07
C VAL A 37 0.13 2.72 3.58
N LEU A 38 -0.57 2.12 2.61
CA LEU A 38 -0.17 0.83 2.04
C LEU A 38 1.20 0.91 1.39
N ALA A 39 1.45 1.92 0.55
CA ALA A 39 2.72 2.09 -0.12
C ALA A 39 3.86 2.24 0.88
N PHE A 40 3.69 3.05 1.93
CA PHE A 40 4.71 3.21 2.96
C PHE A 40 4.98 1.89 3.70
N ALA A 41 3.93 1.16 4.08
CA ALA A 41 4.05 -0.14 4.73
C ALA A 41 4.79 -1.17 3.84
N LEU A 42 4.48 -1.21 2.53
CA LEU A 42 5.15 -2.09 1.58
C LEU A 42 6.62 -1.72 1.36
N PHE A 43 6.94 -0.44 1.23
CA PHE A 43 8.33 0.04 1.14
C PHE A 43 9.17 -0.40 2.33
N HIS A 44 8.59 -0.39 3.53
CA HIS A 44 9.25 -0.84 4.75
C HIS A 44 9.39 -2.37 4.78
N ARG A 45 8.30 -3.12 4.54
CA ARG A 45 8.30 -4.60 4.52
C ARG A 45 9.27 -5.19 3.51
N MET A 46 9.37 -4.57 2.33
CA MET A 46 10.27 -5.00 1.27
C MET A 46 11.70 -4.45 1.43
N GLY A 47 11.97 -3.67 2.49
CA GLY A 47 13.28 -3.08 2.75
C GLY A 47 13.73 -2.04 1.71
N LEU A 48 12.82 -1.53 0.86
CA LEU A 48 13.14 -0.65 -0.27
C LEU A 48 13.65 0.72 0.19
N ALA A 49 13.05 1.27 1.26
CA ALA A 49 13.51 2.55 1.81
C ALA A 49 14.98 2.49 2.23
N ARG A 50 15.37 1.42 2.95
CA ARG A 50 16.76 1.18 3.34
C ARG A 50 17.65 0.89 2.13
N ARG A 51 17.20 0.03 1.22
CA ARG A 51 17.97 -0.41 0.04
C ARG A 51 18.37 0.75 -0.87
N PHE A 52 17.51 1.76 -0.99
CA PHE A 52 17.74 2.94 -1.83
C PHE A 52 18.15 4.19 -1.04
N GLY A 53 18.35 4.08 0.28
CA GLY A 53 18.74 5.21 1.12
C GLY A 53 17.71 6.35 1.13
N LEU A 54 16.42 6.01 1.10
CA LEU A 54 15.34 6.99 1.09
C LEU A 54 15.12 7.57 2.50
N ASP A 55 14.98 8.89 2.58
CA ASP A 55 14.50 9.57 3.78
C ASP A 55 13.02 9.24 4.00
N GLU A 56 12.70 8.57 5.12
CA GLU A 56 11.33 8.08 5.38
C GLU A 56 10.30 9.21 5.46
N ALA A 57 10.69 10.37 6.00
CA ALA A 57 9.79 11.50 6.11
C ALA A 57 9.48 12.11 4.74
N ARG A 58 10.46 12.21 3.84
CA ARG A 58 10.26 12.62 2.43
C ARG A 58 9.42 11.61 1.69
N LEU A 59 9.67 10.30 1.88
CA LEU A 59 8.87 9.25 1.27
C LEU A 59 7.40 9.34 1.69
N ALA A 60 7.13 9.46 3.00
CA ALA A 60 5.76 9.59 3.51
C ALA A 60 5.04 10.81 2.90
N ARG A 61 5.69 11.99 2.89
CA ARG A 61 5.12 13.20 2.28
C ARG A 61 4.89 13.04 0.78
N TYR A 62 5.81 12.40 0.07
CA TYR A 62 5.68 12.14 -1.35
C TYR A 62 4.47 11.25 -1.64
N LEU A 63 4.31 10.14 -0.90
CA LEU A 63 3.21 9.20 -1.09
C LEU A 63 1.84 9.85 -0.80
N VAL A 64 1.76 10.69 0.24
CA VAL A 64 0.56 11.49 0.52
C VAL A 64 0.23 12.39 -0.68
N ARG A 65 1.23 13.06 -1.25
CA ARG A 65 1.02 13.96 -2.39
C ARG A 65 0.58 13.24 -3.66
N VAL A 66 1.07 12.02 -3.89
CA VAL A 66 0.63 11.13 -4.96
C VAL A 66 -0.84 10.75 -4.77
N GLU A 67 -1.23 10.36 -3.56
CA GLU A 67 -2.61 9.99 -3.24
C GLU A 67 -3.60 11.15 -3.43
N GLU A 68 -3.22 12.36 -3.04
CA GLU A 68 -4.01 13.58 -3.29
C GLU A 68 -4.25 13.84 -4.78
N GLY A 69 -3.38 13.32 -5.66
CA GLY A 69 -3.52 13.43 -7.11
C GLY A 69 -4.68 12.61 -7.69
N TYR A 70 -5.15 11.57 -7.00
CA TYR A 70 -6.28 10.75 -7.47
C TYR A 70 -7.64 11.45 -7.29
N GLY A 71 -7.75 12.38 -6.33
CA GLY A 71 -8.99 13.10 -6.04
C GLY A 71 -10.20 12.21 -5.73
N ASP A 72 -11.35 12.83 -5.48
CA ASP A 72 -12.62 12.13 -5.20
C ASP A 72 -13.65 12.30 -6.35
N ARG A 73 -13.22 12.85 -7.49
CA ARG A 73 -14.12 13.19 -8.62
C ARG A 73 -14.49 11.98 -9.47
N GLN A 74 -13.59 11.02 -9.59
CA GLN A 74 -13.80 9.83 -10.42
C GLN A 74 -14.33 8.68 -9.55
N PRO A 75 -15.52 8.13 -9.84
CA PRO A 75 -16.11 7.07 -9.01
C PRO A 75 -15.26 5.81 -8.91
N TYR A 76 -14.47 5.49 -9.95
CA TYR A 76 -13.64 4.28 -10.02
C TYR A 76 -12.13 4.58 -9.98
N HIS A 77 -11.64 5.51 -10.80
CA HIS A 77 -10.22 5.86 -10.86
C HIS A 77 -9.80 6.77 -9.70
N ASN A 78 -9.90 6.25 -8.48
CA ASN A 78 -9.63 6.95 -7.23
C ASN A 78 -8.51 6.27 -6.43
N LYS A 79 -8.19 6.85 -5.27
CA LYS A 79 -7.17 6.36 -4.34
C LYS A 79 -7.39 4.92 -3.86
N ALA A 80 -8.64 4.46 -3.74
CA ALA A 80 -8.93 3.08 -3.34
C ALA A 80 -8.54 2.11 -4.46
N HIS A 81 -8.91 2.41 -5.71
CA HIS A 81 -8.50 1.58 -6.86
C HIS A 81 -6.98 1.55 -7.04
N ALA A 82 -6.31 2.69 -6.85
CA ALA A 82 -4.84 2.73 -6.90
C ALA A 82 -4.19 1.84 -5.83
N ALA A 83 -4.73 1.86 -4.60
CA ALA A 83 -4.27 0.98 -3.52
C ALA A 83 -4.51 -0.49 -3.85
N ASP A 84 -5.67 -0.83 -4.43
CA ASP A 84 -6.02 -2.20 -4.84
C ASP A 84 -5.05 -2.75 -5.90
N VAL A 85 -4.73 -1.94 -6.92
CA VAL A 85 -3.77 -2.28 -7.97
C VAL A 85 -2.37 -2.49 -7.37
N LEU A 86 -1.90 -1.57 -6.52
CA LEU A 86 -0.60 -1.69 -5.85
C LEU A 86 -0.50 -2.98 -5.02
N ARG A 87 -1.54 -3.26 -4.24
CA ARG A 87 -1.65 -4.46 -3.39
C ARG A 87 -1.64 -5.73 -4.24
N THR A 88 -2.43 -5.76 -5.30
CA THR A 88 -2.51 -6.90 -6.22
C THR A 88 -1.16 -7.15 -6.89
N LEU A 89 -0.49 -6.11 -7.36
CA LEU A 89 0.85 -6.21 -7.92
C LEU A 89 1.84 -6.78 -6.90
N HIS A 90 1.80 -6.32 -5.64
CA HIS A 90 2.65 -6.85 -4.59
C HIS A 90 2.44 -8.37 -4.39
N VAL A 91 1.18 -8.83 -4.35
CA VAL A 91 0.87 -10.26 -4.21
C VAL A 91 1.32 -11.06 -5.43
N VAL A 92 1.11 -10.55 -6.64
CA VAL A 92 1.57 -11.22 -7.87
C VAL A 92 3.10 -11.35 -7.88
N LEU A 93 3.83 -10.31 -7.44
CA LEU A 93 5.28 -10.33 -7.37
C LEU A 93 5.81 -11.34 -6.34
N THR A 94 5.22 -11.35 -5.14
CA THR A 94 5.74 -12.11 -3.99
C THR A 94 5.20 -13.52 -3.87
N ARG A 95 3.92 -13.75 -4.16
CA ARG A 95 3.26 -15.06 -4.08
C ARG A 95 3.00 -15.71 -5.44
N GLY A 96 2.95 -14.92 -6.51
CA GLY A 96 2.83 -15.42 -7.88
C GLY A 96 4.14 -15.91 -8.51
N GLY A 97 5.26 -15.81 -7.80
CA GLY A 97 6.58 -16.25 -8.25
C GLY A 97 7.18 -15.41 -9.38
N VAL A 98 6.65 -14.21 -9.64
CA VAL A 98 7.19 -13.31 -10.68
C VAL A 98 8.55 -12.77 -10.25
N LEU A 99 8.71 -12.36 -8.98
CA LEU A 99 9.97 -11.81 -8.49
C LEU A 99 11.10 -12.85 -8.55
N GLU A 100 10.82 -14.11 -8.21
CA GLU A 100 11.79 -15.21 -8.31
C GLU A 100 12.29 -15.42 -9.74
N ARG A 101 11.40 -15.28 -10.73
CA ARG A 101 11.75 -15.42 -12.14
C ARG A 101 12.57 -14.24 -12.65
N LEU A 102 12.27 -13.03 -12.18
CA LEU A 102 13.04 -11.82 -12.52
C LEU A 102 14.44 -11.83 -11.88
N GLY A 103 14.59 -12.40 -10.68
CA GLY A 103 15.87 -12.50 -9.98
C GLY A 103 16.83 -13.59 -10.50
N ARG A 104 16.34 -14.53 -11.33
CA ARG A 104 17.13 -15.63 -11.91
C ARG A 104 17.85 -15.27 -13.23
N GLY A 105 17.79 -14.02 -13.66
CA GLY A 105 18.42 -13.53 -14.89
C GLY A 105 19.65 -12.64 -14.70
N GLY A 106 20.24 -12.59 -13.49
CA GLY A 106 21.43 -11.80 -13.17
C GLY A 106 22.65 -12.67 -12.84
#